data_AF-A0A0U3FCQ0-F1
#
_entry.id   AF-A0A0U3FCQ0-F1
#
_cell.length_a   1.000
_cell.length_b   1.000
_cell.length_c   1.000
_cell.angle_alpha   90.00
_cell.angle_beta   90.00
_cell.angle_gamma   90.00
#
_symmetry.space_group_name_H-M   'P 1'
#
loop_
_entity.id
_entity.type
_entity.pdbx_description
1 polymer ?
#
loop_
_entity_poly.entity_id
_entity_poly.type
_entity_poly.pdbx_seq_one_letter_code
_entity_poly.pdbx_strand_id
1 'polypeptide(L)'
;MKFKIMADTPPAASLAELEAALDAMVQERYNQAESDEEADAQALQAQDGEYLQTRIRCLEALLNAANNEVEWIGPAARSTPGQALRRIKALCGRFPDLYSAMAVVAATHPTVSREMLAMAIKQFRRDTESLSKEDVMGLLVSIVNGGSQGFEAVLRTRKNAERKTASLPWGKDTD
;
A
#
# COMPACT_ATOMS: atom_id res chain seq x y z
N MET A 1 -33.94 22.94 -23.26
CA MET A 1 -32.61 23.44 -22.84
C MET A 1 -31.63 22.27 -22.86
N LYS A 2 -30.68 22.24 -23.80
CA LYS A 2 -29.60 21.25 -23.83
C LYS A 2 -28.44 21.80 -23.02
N PHE A 3 -28.08 21.14 -21.92
CA PHE A 3 -26.88 21.47 -21.16
C PHE A 3 -25.65 21.09 -21.99
N LYS A 4 -24.85 22.09 -22.35
CA LYS A 4 -23.54 21.92 -22.98
C LYS A 4 -22.58 21.48 -21.88
N ILE A 5 -22.23 20.19 -21.89
CA ILE A 5 -21.15 19.65 -21.06
C ILE A 5 -19.86 20.33 -21.54
N MET A 6 -19.27 21.18 -20.69
CA MET A 6 -17.92 21.71 -20.91
C MET A 6 -16.91 20.60 -20.55
N ALA A 7 -16.57 19.77 -21.53
CA ALA A 7 -15.21 19.22 -21.66
C ALA A 7 -14.42 20.26 -22.51
N ASP A 8 -13.17 20.63 -22.28
CA ASP A 8 -12.04 19.99 -21.63
C ASP A 8 -11.35 21.02 -20.74
N THR A 9 -11.15 20.73 -19.46
CA THR A 9 -10.03 21.34 -18.76
C THR A 9 -8.80 20.52 -19.16
N PRO A 10 -7.74 21.13 -19.73
CA PRO A 10 -6.54 20.37 -20.05
C PRO A 10 -6.07 19.62 -18.79
N PRO A 11 -5.51 18.40 -18.95
CA PRO A 11 -5.00 17.66 -17.81
C PRO A 11 -4.03 18.55 -17.03
N ALA A 12 -4.21 18.61 -15.72
CA ALA A 12 -3.28 19.33 -14.86
C ALA A 12 -1.87 18.79 -15.12
N ALA A 13 -0.90 19.69 -15.31
CA ALA A 13 0.49 19.31 -15.55
C ALA A 13 0.97 18.36 -14.45
N SER A 14 1.66 17.30 -14.85
CA SER A 14 2.26 16.35 -13.93
C SER A 14 3.37 17.00 -13.11
N LEU A 15 3.68 16.42 -11.94
CA LEU A 15 4.77 16.92 -11.09
C LEU A 15 6.09 17.06 -11.88
N ALA A 16 6.44 16.05 -12.69
CA ALA A 16 7.66 16.07 -13.49
C ALA A 16 7.68 17.21 -14.53
N GLU A 17 6.53 17.54 -15.13
CA GLU A 17 6.43 18.67 -16.06
C GLU A 17 6.55 20.02 -15.33
N LEU A 18 5.99 20.13 -14.12
CA LEU A 18 6.09 21.33 -13.29
C LEU A 18 7.51 21.54 -12.77
N GLU A 19 8.20 20.48 -12.34
CA GLU A 19 9.61 20.51 -11.92
C GLU A 19 10.52 20.93 -13.08
N ALA A 20 10.36 20.34 -14.27
CA ALA A 20 11.13 20.72 -15.44
C ALA A 20 10.90 22.18 -15.86
N ALA A 21 9.66 22.67 -15.75
CA ALA A 21 9.34 24.08 -16.00
C ALA A 21 10.01 25.01 -14.98
N LEU A 22 10.01 24.62 -13.70
CA LEU A 22 10.68 25.39 -12.65
C LEU A 22 12.19 25.43 -12.86
N ASP A 23 12.82 24.29 -13.17
CA ASP A 23 14.24 24.20 -13.48
C ASP A 23 14.63 25.10 -14.66
N ALA A 24 13.81 25.11 -15.72
CA ALA A 24 14.04 26.00 -16.86
C ALA A 24 13.98 27.49 -16.47
N MET A 25 13.02 27.86 -15.62
CA MET A 25 12.91 29.24 -15.10
C MET A 25 14.09 29.62 -14.21
N VAL A 26 14.58 28.70 -13.37
CA VAL A 26 15.79 28.93 -12.55
C VAL A 26 16.99 29.16 -13.46
N GLN A 27 17.21 28.32 -14.47
CA GLN A 27 18.34 28.44 -15.39
C GLN A 27 18.30 29.71 -16.25
N GLU A 28 17.10 30.21 -16.58
CA GLU A 28 16.94 31.42 -17.39
C GLU A 28 17.03 32.71 -16.54
N ARG A 29 16.36 32.73 -15.38
CA ARG A 29 16.06 33.97 -14.63
C ARG A 29 16.80 34.08 -13.30
N TYR A 30 17.10 32.95 -12.67
CA TYR A 30 17.73 32.86 -11.34
C TYR A 30 18.99 31.99 -11.36
N ASN A 31 19.76 32.06 -12.44
CA ASN A 31 20.93 31.20 -12.67
C ASN A 31 22.10 31.43 -11.68
N GLN A 32 22.01 32.47 -10.86
CA GLN A 32 22.94 32.77 -9.79
C GLN A 32 22.49 32.21 -8.43
N ALA A 33 21.27 31.69 -8.32
CA ALA A 33 20.81 31.04 -7.11
C ALA A 33 21.58 29.74 -6.90
N GLU A 34 22.16 29.57 -5.72
CA GLU A 34 22.89 28.34 -5.36
C GLU A 34 21.94 27.28 -4.77
N SER A 35 20.69 27.65 -4.50
CA SER A 35 19.64 26.78 -3.98
C SER A 35 18.24 27.22 -4.41
N ASP A 36 17.27 26.31 -4.30
CA ASP A 36 15.84 26.59 -4.47
C ASP A 36 15.35 27.74 -3.57
N GLU A 37 15.82 27.80 -2.31
CA GLU A 37 15.41 28.80 -1.34
C GLU A 37 15.87 30.21 -1.74
N GLU A 38 17.08 30.30 -2.32
CA GLU A 38 17.60 31.55 -2.88
C GLU A 38 16.86 31.96 -4.15
N ALA A 39 16.53 31.01 -5.02
CA ALA A 39 15.71 31.28 -6.21
C ALA A 39 14.31 31.76 -5.81
N ASP A 40 13.68 31.14 -4.81
CA ASP A 40 12.39 31.53 -4.27
C ASP A 40 12.43 32.96 -3.67
N ALA A 41 13.51 33.31 -2.97
CA ALA A 41 13.70 34.66 -2.41
C ALA A 41 13.91 35.72 -3.50
N GLN A 42 14.73 35.42 -4.51
CA GLN A 42 14.94 36.31 -5.66
C GLN A 42 13.66 36.50 -6.47
N ALA A 43 12.88 35.45 -6.68
CA ALA A 43 11.59 35.51 -7.36
C ALA A 43 10.56 36.33 -6.60
N LEU A 44 10.52 36.20 -5.27
CA LEU A 44 9.66 37.01 -4.42
C LEU A 44 10.04 38.50 -4.47
N GLN A 45 11.33 38.81 -4.43
CA GLN A 45 11.82 40.19 -4.55
C GLN A 45 11.51 40.79 -5.92
N ALA A 46 11.64 40.00 -6.98
CA ALA A 46 11.32 40.38 -8.35
C ALA A 46 9.80 40.42 -8.64
N GLN A 47 8.96 39.93 -7.70
CA GLN A 47 7.53 39.74 -7.90
C GLN A 47 7.20 38.88 -9.14
N ASP A 48 8.02 37.86 -9.42
CA ASP A 48 7.80 36.93 -10.53
C ASP A 48 6.65 35.98 -10.19
N GLY A 49 5.43 36.41 -10.52
CA GLY A 49 4.22 35.64 -10.27
C GLY A 49 4.14 34.32 -11.03
N GLU A 50 4.81 34.20 -12.18
CA GLU A 50 4.81 32.97 -12.98
C GLU A 50 5.65 31.88 -12.31
N TYR A 51 6.85 32.25 -11.86
CA TYR A 51 7.73 31.36 -11.10
C TYR A 51 7.04 30.93 -9.79
N LEU A 52 6.54 31.90 -9.01
CA LEU A 52 5.92 31.61 -7.71
C LEU A 52 4.67 30.74 -7.85
N GLN A 53 3.85 30.96 -8.88
CA GLN A 53 2.69 30.11 -9.13
C GLN A 53 3.10 28.69 -9.53
N THR A 54 4.16 28.53 -10.32
CA THR A 54 4.69 27.21 -10.69
C THR A 54 5.24 26.49 -9.47
N ARG A 55 5.99 27.18 -8.61
CA ARG A 55 6.51 26.65 -7.34
C ARG A 55 5.38 26.18 -6.42
N ILE A 56 4.31 26.99 -6.27
CA ILE A 56 3.13 26.60 -5.48
C ILE A 56 2.49 25.33 -6.04
N ARG A 57 2.32 25.22 -7.36
CA ARG A 57 1.76 24.02 -7.99
C ARG A 57 2.63 22.77 -7.79
N CYS A 58 3.96 22.91 -7.84
CA CYS A 58 4.87 21.80 -7.48
C CYS A 58 4.65 21.35 -6.04
N LEU A 59 4.60 22.28 -5.10
CA LEU A 59 4.40 21.99 -3.67
C LEU A 59 3.03 21.35 -3.41
N GLU A 60 1.97 21.82 -4.07
CA GLU A 60 0.63 21.22 -4.01
C GLU A 60 0.63 19.79 -4.56
N ALA A 61 1.32 19.54 -5.68
CA ALA A 61 1.44 18.20 -6.26
C ALA A 61 2.22 17.24 -5.33
N LEU A 62 3.32 17.70 -4.72
CA LEU A 62 4.07 16.95 -3.73
C LEU A 62 3.24 16.65 -2.47
N LEU A 63 2.52 17.65 -1.95
CA LEU A 63 1.65 17.50 -0.79
C LEU A 63 0.51 16.53 -1.07
N ASN A 64 -0.09 16.58 -2.26
CA ASN A 64 -1.12 15.63 -2.67
C ASN A 64 -0.55 14.21 -2.79
N ALA A 65 0.66 14.05 -3.36
CA ALA A 65 1.33 12.76 -3.43
C ALA A 65 1.60 12.18 -2.03
N ALA A 66 2.03 13.01 -1.08
CA ALA A 66 2.27 12.60 0.31
C ALA A 66 0.96 12.28 1.05
N ASN A 67 -0.10 13.08 0.90
CA ASN A 67 -1.39 12.85 1.54
C ASN A 67 -2.10 11.57 1.04
N ASN A 68 -1.80 11.13 -0.19
CA ASN A 68 -2.31 9.87 -0.74
C ASN A 68 -1.72 8.60 -0.07
N GLU A 69 -0.72 8.74 0.82
CA GLU A 69 -0.10 7.59 1.51
C GLU A 69 -1.03 6.87 2.50
N VAL A 70 -2.12 7.52 2.96
CA VAL A 70 -3.09 6.93 3.90
C VAL A 70 -4.52 6.88 3.38
N GLU A 71 -4.81 7.57 2.27
CA GLU A 71 -6.14 7.59 1.67
C GLU A 71 -6.66 6.18 1.37
N TRP A 72 -5.75 5.26 1.05
CA TRP A 72 -6.07 3.87 0.77
C TRP A 72 -6.61 3.05 1.94
N ILE A 73 -6.39 3.51 3.18
CA ILE A 73 -6.91 2.88 4.40
C ILE A 73 -8.39 3.28 4.60
N GLY A 74 -8.83 4.34 3.90
CA GLY A 74 -10.21 4.82 3.96
C GLY A 74 -11.21 3.79 3.43
N PRO A 75 -12.42 3.69 4.01
CA PRO A 75 -13.43 2.70 3.64
C PRO A 75 -13.93 2.82 2.19
N ALA A 76 -13.78 3.99 1.56
CA ALA A 76 -14.17 4.25 0.18
C ALA A 76 -13.05 3.94 -0.84
N ALA A 77 -11.83 3.67 -0.39
CA ALA A 77 -10.70 3.49 -1.29
C ALA A 77 -10.75 2.14 -2.01
N ARG A 78 -10.86 2.19 -3.33
CA ARG A 78 -10.74 1.01 -4.19
C ARG A 78 -9.31 0.90 -4.71
N SER A 79 -8.52 0.05 -4.05
CA SER A 79 -7.16 -0.26 -4.48
C SER A 79 -7.18 -1.11 -5.75
N THR A 80 -6.31 -0.81 -6.72
CA THR A 80 -6.06 -1.76 -7.81
C THR A 80 -5.36 -3.01 -7.27
N PRO A 81 -5.45 -4.19 -7.94
CA PRO A 81 -4.80 -5.41 -7.47
C PRO A 81 -3.28 -5.24 -7.24
N GLY A 82 -2.59 -4.51 -8.14
CA GLY A 82 -1.16 -4.23 -8.01
C GLY A 82 -0.82 -3.36 -6.79
N GLN A 83 -1.66 -2.36 -6.49
CA GLN A 83 -1.51 -1.53 -5.30
C GLN A 83 -1.75 -2.32 -4.01
N ALA A 84 -2.80 -3.14 -3.97
CA ALA A 84 -3.11 -4.01 -2.84
C ALA A 84 -1.95 -4.97 -2.54
N LEU A 85 -1.39 -5.64 -3.55
CA LEU A 85 -0.25 -6.55 -3.37
C LEU A 85 1.00 -5.83 -2.83
N ARG A 86 1.32 -4.64 -3.36
CA ARG A 86 2.46 -3.83 -2.89
C ARG A 86 2.31 -3.47 -1.40
N ARG A 87 1.09 -3.11 -0.99
CA ARG A 87 0.76 -2.76 0.40
C ARG A 87 0.80 -3.97 1.31
N ILE A 88 0.21 -5.09 0.91
CA ILE A 88 0.28 -6.34 1.68
C ILE A 88 1.74 -6.74 1.90
N LYS A 89 2.59 -6.66 0.87
CA LYS A 89 4.04 -6.89 1.00
C LYS A 89 4.68 -5.97 2.05
N ALA A 90 4.38 -4.67 2.02
CA ALA A 90 4.91 -3.70 2.98
C ALA A 90 4.44 -3.99 4.41
N LEU A 91 3.15 -4.30 4.61
CA LEU A 91 2.58 -4.67 5.90
C LEU A 91 3.23 -5.95 6.44
N CYS A 92 3.38 -6.98 5.60
CA CYS A 92 4.05 -8.22 5.97
C CYS A 92 5.51 -8.03 6.39
N GLY A 93 6.21 -7.02 5.87
CA GLY A 93 7.57 -6.66 6.28
C GLY A 93 7.63 -5.76 7.52
N ARG A 94 6.60 -4.94 7.76
CA ARG A 94 6.56 -3.98 8.88
C ARG A 94 6.24 -4.63 10.23
N PHE A 95 5.38 -5.65 10.23
CA PHE A 95 4.94 -6.33 11.45
C PHE A 95 5.73 -7.64 11.63
N PRO A 96 6.53 -7.78 12.71
CA PRO A 96 7.39 -8.94 12.88
C PRO A 96 6.59 -10.23 13.13
N ASP A 97 5.54 -10.17 13.96
CA ASP A 97 4.73 -11.34 14.29
C ASP A 97 3.62 -11.61 13.25
N LEU A 98 3.26 -12.88 13.11
CA LEU A 98 2.29 -13.33 12.10
C LEU A 98 0.89 -12.77 12.38
N TYR A 99 0.48 -12.76 13.66
CA TYR A 99 -0.85 -12.34 14.06
C TYR A 99 -1.10 -10.87 13.65
N SER A 100 -0.23 -9.96 14.06
CA SER A 100 -0.33 -8.53 13.78
C SER A 100 -0.28 -8.26 12.27
N ALA A 101 0.61 -8.95 11.54
CA ALA A 101 0.66 -8.83 10.09
C ALA A 101 -0.67 -9.23 9.43
N MET A 102 -1.21 -10.40 9.78
CA MET A 102 -2.47 -10.90 9.22
C MET A 102 -3.67 -10.05 9.66
N ALA A 103 -3.69 -9.56 10.90
CA ALA A 103 -4.75 -8.72 11.43
C ALA A 103 -4.81 -7.36 10.72
N VAL A 104 -3.65 -6.71 10.53
CA VAL A 104 -3.60 -5.42 9.83
C VAL A 104 -3.94 -5.58 8.36
N VAL A 105 -3.45 -6.63 7.69
CA VAL A 105 -3.86 -6.94 6.31
C VAL A 105 -5.38 -7.15 6.21
N ALA A 106 -5.95 -7.92 7.13
CA ALA A 106 -7.39 -8.18 7.16
C ALA A 106 -8.24 -6.93 7.41
N ALA A 107 -7.75 -5.99 8.23
CA ALA A 107 -8.44 -4.75 8.57
C ALA A 107 -8.33 -3.69 7.46
N THR A 108 -7.19 -3.62 6.79
CA THR A 108 -6.88 -2.57 5.80
C THR A 108 -7.28 -2.94 4.36
N HIS A 109 -7.60 -4.22 4.11
CA HIS A 109 -8.03 -4.71 2.80
C HIS A 109 -9.41 -5.39 2.86
N PRO A 110 -10.47 -4.70 3.35
CA PRO A 110 -11.78 -5.32 3.59
C PRO A 110 -12.49 -5.77 2.30
N THR A 111 -12.14 -5.19 1.16
CA THR A 111 -12.73 -5.49 -0.15
C THR A 111 -12.04 -6.64 -0.89
N VAL A 112 -10.89 -7.12 -0.39
CA VAL A 112 -10.15 -8.22 -0.98
C VAL A 112 -10.63 -9.55 -0.40
N SER A 113 -10.89 -10.54 -1.26
CA SER A 113 -11.34 -11.86 -0.79
C SER A 113 -10.28 -12.50 0.13
N ARG A 114 -10.75 -13.25 1.14
CA ARG A 114 -9.86 -13.96 2.08
C ARG A 114 -8.92 -14.92 1.37
N GLU A 115 -9.35 -15.50 0.27
CA GLU A 115 -8.56 -16.37 -0.57
C GLU A 115 -7.36 -15.64 -1.21
N MET A 116 -7.59 -14.47 -1.79
CA MET A 116 -6.51 -13.65 -2.37
C MET A 116 -5.56 -13.14 -1.28
N LEU A 117 -6.10 -12.74 -0.13
CA LEU A 117 -5.28 -12.34 1.02
C LEU A 117 -4.38 -13.49 1.49
N ALA A 118 -4.91 -14.72 1.60
CA ALA A 118 -4.13 -15.87 2.01
C ALA A 118 -3.00 -16.19 1.03
N MET A 119 -3.25 -16.10 -0.28
CA MET A 119 -2.20 -16.29 -1.30
C MET A 119 -1.11 -15.22 -1.19
N ALA A 120 -1.49 -13.95 -1.05
CA ALA A 120 -0.53 -12.84 -0.93
C ALA A 120 0.31 -12.95 0.36
N ILE A 121 -0.34 -13.28 1.49
CA ILE A 121 0.36 -13.48 2.77
C ILE A 121 1.35 -14.63 2.63
N LYS A 122 0.94 -15.78 2.09
CA LYS A 122 1.84 -16.92 1.83
C LYS A 122 3.05 -16.56 0.98
N GLN A 123 2.87 -15.69 -0.02
CA GLN A 123 3.96 -15.23 -0.88
C GLN A 123 5.00 -14.39 -0.13
N PHE A 124 4.57 -13.58 0.84
CA PHE A 124 5.46 -12.61 1.51
C PHE A 124 5.92 -13.03 2.91
N ARG A 125 5.32 -14.07 3.50
CA ARG A 125 5.55 -14.51 4.89
C ARG A 125 6.11 -15.93 4.96
N ARG A 126 7.39 -16.05 5.27
CA ARG A 126 8.11 -17.34 5.40
C ARG A 126 7.57 -18.21 6.54
N ASP A 127 7.08 -17.59 7.61
CA ASP A 127 6.45 -18.26 8.75
C ASP A 127 5.12 -18.97 8.42
N THR A 128 4.59 -18.78 7.19
CA THR A 128 3.43 -19.51 6.68
C THR A 128 3.80 -20.63 5.69
N GLU A 129 5.09 -20.90 5.47
CA GLU A 129 5.57 -21.86 4.47
C GLU A 129 5.02 -23.27 4.70
N SER A 130 4.96 -23.71 5.96
CA SER A 130 4.42 -25.04 6.32
C SER A 130 2.89 -25.13 6.21
N LEU A 131 2.18 -24.00 6.33
CA LEU A 131 0.72 -23.96 6.38
C LEU A 131 0.13 -24.05 4.98
N SER A 132 -0.97 -24.78 4.78
CA SER A 132 -1.70 -24.74 3.51
C SER A 132 -2.36 -23.38 3.27
N LYS A 133 -2.82 -23.11 2.04
CA LYS A 133 -3.59 -21.90 1.74
C LYS A 133 -4.88 -21.86 2.56
N GLU A 134 -5.52 -23.01 2.72
CA GLU A 134 -6.75 -23.22 3.48
C GLU A 134 -6.53 -22.96 4.97
N ASP A 135 -5.36 -23.33 5.51
CA ASP A 135 -5.00 -23.02 6.91
C ASP A 135 -4.83 -21.51 7.12
N VAL A 136 -4.13 -20.82 6.20
CA VAL A 136 -3.96 -19.36 6.26
C VAL A 136 -5.31 -18.63 6.12
N MET A 137 -6.21 -19.12 5.25
CA MET A 137 -7.58 -18.62 5.17
C MET A 137 -8.34 -18.81 6.49
N GLY A 138 -8.24 -20.00 7.10
CA GLY A 138 -8.84 -20.29 8.41
C GLY A 138 -8.31 -19.39 9.51
N LEU A 139 -7.01 -19.09 9.50
CA LEU A 139 -6.39 -18.12 10.42
C LEU A 139 -6.96 -16.71 10.21
N LEU A 140 -7.09 -16.23 8.97
CA LEU A 140 -7.73 -14.94 8.69
C LEU A 140 -9.16 -14.85 9.22
N VAL A 141 -9.95 -15.93 9.06
CA VAL A 141 -11.32 -16.00 9.61
C VAL A 141 -11.30 -15.98 11.14
N SER A 142 -10.38 -16.71 11.76
CA SER A 142 -10.26 -16.76 13.23
C SER A 142 -9.87 -15.42 13.84
N ILE A 143 -9.05 -14.62 13.14
CA ILE A 143 -8.68 -13.27 13.57
C ILE A 143 -9.90 -12.35 13.61
N VAL A 144 -10.76 -12.41 12.59
CA VAL A 144 -11.97 -11.57 12.49
C VAL A 144 -12.98 -11.92 13.57
N ASN A 145 -13.14 -13.21 13.88
CA ASN A 145 -14.19 -13.68 14.79
C ASN A 145 -13.74 -13.83 16.25
N GLY A 146 -12.44 -14.03 16.49
CA GLY A 146 -11.91 -14.38 17.82
C GLY A 146 -10.59 -13.69 18.17
N GLY A 147 -10.13 -12.74 17.36
CA GLY A 147 -8.92 -11.96 17.61
C GLY A 147 -7.68 -12.85 17.81
N SER A 148 -6.80 -12.43 18.72
CA SER A 148 -5.56 -13.14 19.03
C SER A 148 -5.81 -14.54 19.61
N GLN A 149 -6.81 -14.69 20.47
CA GLN A 149 -7.12 -15.99 21.09
C GLN A 149 -7.63 -17.02 20.07
N GLY A 150 -8.51 -16.59 19.16
CA GLY A 150 -9.01 -17.43 18.06
C GLY A 150 -7.89 -17.86 17.11
N PHE A 151 -7.00 -16.93 16.78
CA PHE A 151 -5.82 -17.19 15.96
C PHE A 151 -4.90 -18.25 16.59
N GLU A 152 -4.50 -18.07 17.85
CA GLU A 152 -3.61 -19.01 18.54
C GLU A 152 -4.26 -20.40 18.68
N ALA A 153 -5.57 -20.46 18.94
CA ALA A 153 -6.29 -21.72 19.03
C ALA A 153 -6.22 -22.50 17.71
N VAL A 154 -6.47 -21.84 16.57
CA VAL A 154 -6.40 -22.45 15.23
C VAL A 154 -4.97 -22.80 14.87
N LEU A 155 -4.01 -21.91 15.12
CA LEU A 155 -2.60 -22.17 14.81
C LEU A 155 -2.08 -23.40 15.56
N ARG A 156 -2.46 -23.56 16.84
CA ARG A 156 -2.10 -24.72 17.65
C ARG A 156 -2.73 -26.01 17.13
N THR A 157 -4.02 -26.00 16.74
CA THR A 157 -4.67 -27.20 16.22
C THR A 157 -4.08 -27.64 14.88
N ARG A 158 -3.72 -26.69 14.01
CA ARG A 158 -3.07 -26.99 12.71
C ARG A 158 -1.66 -27.55 12.87
N LYS A 159 -0.81 -26.92 13.70
CA LYS A 159 0.53 -27.45 14.03
C LYS A 159 0.48 -28.84 14.66
N ASN A 160 -0.54 -29.12 15.49
CA ASN A 160 -0.73 -30.43 16.09
C ASN A 160 -1.30 -31.47 15.10
N ALA A 161 -2.06 -31.04 14.09
CA ALA A 161 -2.57 -31.92 13.04
C ALA A 161 -1.43 -32.42 12.15
N GLU A 162 -0.50 -31.56 11.72
CA GLU A 162 0.70 -31.96 10.96
C GLU A 162 1.52 -33.04 11.67
N ARG A 163 1.67 -32.95 13.00
CA ARG A 163 2.39 -33.97 13.78
C ARG A 163 1.65 -35.31 13.86
N LYS A 164 0.32 -35.31 13.81
CA LYS A 164 -0.48 -36.54 13.92
C LYS A 164 -0.57 -37.31 12.61
N THR A 165 -0.45 -36.64 11.46
CA THR A 165 -0.44 -37.32 10.15
C THR A 165 0.85 -38.11 9.88
N ALA A 166 1.91 -37.89 10.67
CA ALA A 166 3.20 -38.58 10.53
C ALA A 166 3.29 -39.94 11.27
N SER A 167 2.21 -40.44 11.88
CA SER A 167 2.27 -41.70 12.63
C SER A 167 0.94 -42.48 12.66
N LEU A 168 0.74 -43.33 11.66
CA LEU A 168 -0.12 -44.52 11.79
C LEU A 168 0.67 -45.75 11.28
N PRO A 169 1.32 -46.52 12.17
CA PRO A 169 2.02 -47.74 11.81
C PRO A 169 1.19 -48.99 12.14
N TRP A 170 0.00 -49.14 11.55
CA TRP A 170 -0.83 -50.35 11.70
C TRP A 170 -1.68 -50.53 10.43
N GLY A 171 -1.62 -51.58 9.61
CA GLY A 171 -0.82 -52.81 9.63
C GLY A 171 -0.73 -53.33 8.19
N LYS A 172 0.33 -54.10 7.90
CA LYS A 172 0.51 -54.80 6.63
C LYS A 172 -0.54 -55.90 6.50
N ASP A 173 -1.14 -55.97 5.32
CA ASP A 173 -1.75 -57.19 4.79
C ASP A 173 -0.73 -58.33 4.78
N THR A 174 -1.14 -59.50 5.26
CA THR A 174 -0.57 -60.78 4.86
C THR A 174 -1.70 -61.79 4.80
N ASP A 175 -1.84 -62.37 3.59
CA ASP A 175 -2.58 -63.59 3.24
C ASP A 175 -2.26 -64.78 4.17
#